data_AF-A0AAV4PCU2-F1
#
_entry.id   AF-A0AAV4PCU2-F1
#
_cell.length_a   1.000
_cell.length_b   1.000
_cell.length_c   1.000
_cell.angle_alpha   90.00
_cell.angle_beta   90.00
_cell.angle_gamma   90.00
#
_symmetry.space_group_name_H-M   'P 1'
#
loop_
_entity.id
_entity.type
_entity.pdbx_description
1 polymer ?
#
loop_
_entity_poly.entity_id
_entity_poly.type
_entity_poly.pdbx_seq_one_letter_code
_entity_poly.pdbx_strand_id
1 'polypeptide(L)'
;MVHVYSYPGIYSSHLWDAVAFFDQIHHYIDSPTDEDHQFQDIIQKMVLEFVKSYGSHVTPEEWLKYPNSVALINTNITLVDSYHKTKCKFWSANGLTDYAWVS
;
A
#
# COMPACT_ATOMS: atom_id res chain seq x y z
N MET A 1 -11.98 6.86 -0.05
CA MET A 1 -12.25 6.70 1.40
C MET A 1 -12.60 5.23 1.55
N VAL A 2 -11.88 4.47 2.38
CA VAL A 2 -12.10 3.01 2.46
C VAL A 2 -13.13 2.75 3.57
N HIS A 3 -14.23 2.08 3.23
CA HIS A 3 -15.29 1.74 4.18
C HIS A 3 -15.11 0.29 4.64
N VAL A 4 -14.34 0.08 5.70
CA VAL A 4 -14.09 -1.25 6.25
C VAL A 4 -15.22 -1.58 7.24
N TYR A 5 -16.00 -2.63 6.99
CA TYR A 5 -17.16 -3.01 7.82
C TYR A 5 -18.11 -1.85 8.12
N SER A 6 -18.43 -1.05 7.09
CA SER A 6 -19.30 0.13 7.17
C SER A 6 -18.77 1.29 8.05
N TYR A 7 -17.52 1.22 8.54
CA TYR A 7 -16.86 2.33 9.24
C TYR A 7 -16.05 3.19 8.26
N PRO A 8 -16.25 4.52 8.21
CA PRO A 8 -15.50 5.40 7.31
C PRO A 8 -14.04 5.53 7.78
N GLY A 9 -13.14 4.85 7.08
CA GLY A 9 -11.70 5.01 7.22
C GLY A 9 -11.18 6.09 6.27
N ILE A 10 -10.56 7.12 6.84
CA ILE A 10 -9.84 8.14 6.05
C ILE A 10 -8.48 7.63 5.51
N TYR A 11 -8.00 6.49 6.03
CA TYR A 11 -6.74 5.85 5.65
C TYR A 11 -6.96 4.37 5.33
N SER A 12 -6.01 3.74 4.63
CA SER A 12 -6.01 2.29 4.47
C SER A 12 -5.93 1.60 5.83
N SER A 13 -6.64 0.50 5.99
CA SER A 13 -6.52 -0.36 7.16
C SER A 13 -5.37 -1.36 6.99
N HIS A 14 -4.92 -1.92 8.11
CA HIS A 14 -4.04 -3.07 8.11
C HIS A 14 -4.67 -4.22 7.28
N LEU A 15 -3.84 -4.95 6.52
CA LEU A 15 -4.21 -6.05 5.61
C LEU A 15 -4.94 -5.67 4.31
N TRP A 16 -5.20 -4.39 4.06
CA TRP A 16 -5.96 -3.99 2.87
C TRP A 16 -5.31 -4.41 1.55
N ASP A 17 -3.99 -4.35 1.47
CA ASP A 17 -3.18 -4.82 0.35
C ASP A 17 -3.33 -6.33 0.10
N ALA A 18 -3.35 -7.16 1.16
CA ALA A 18 -3.57 -8.59 1.04
C ALA A 18 -4.99 -8.92 0.57
N VAL A 19 -6.00 -8.25 1.13
CA VAL A 19 -7.41 -8.41 0.71
C VAL A 19 -7.58 -8.10 -0.78
N ALA A 20 -6.99 -6.99 -1.24
CA ALA A 20 -6.99 -6.57 -2.63
C ALA A 20 -6.25 -7.58 -3.54
N PHE A 21 -5.06 -8.05 -3.12
CA PHE A 21 -4.28 -9.02 -3.88
C PHE A 21 -5.04 -10.33 -4.13
N PHE A 22 -5.76 -10.84 -3.12
CA PHE A 22 -6.48 -12.12 -3.21
C PHE A 22 -7.92 -12.01 -3.76
N ASP A 23 -8.35 -10.85 -4.27
CA ASP A 23 -9.70 -10.63 -4.81
C ASP A 23 -10.80 -10.91 -3.76
N GLN A 24 -10.58 -10.46 -2.52
CA GLN A 24 -11.47 -10.73 -1.38
C GLN A 24 -12.24 -9.49 -0.92
N ILE A 25 -12.20 -8.38 -1.65
CA ILE A 25 -12.78 -7.08 -1.23
C ILE A 25 -14.26 -7.20 -0.84
N HIS A 26 -15.03 -8.00 -1.57
CA HIS A 26 -16.46 -8.21 -1.35
C HIS A 26 -16.82 -8.84 0.02
N HIS A 27 -15.84 -9.43 0.73
CA HIS A 27 -16.04 -9.93 2.10
C HIS A 27 -15.87 -8.85 3.18
N TYR A 28 -15.29 -7.70 2.83
CA TYR A 28 -14.92 -6.64 3.78
C TYR A 28 -15.65 -5.31 3.52
N ILE A 29 -16.14 -5.12 2.29
CA ILE A 29 -16.86 -3.92 1.85
C ILE A 29 -18.17 -4.36 1.17
N ASP A 30 -19.30 -3.89 1.71
CA ASP A 30 -20.63 -4.25 1.22
C ASP A 30 -20.92 -3.73 -0.22
N SER A 31 -20.28 -2.62 -0.60
CA SER A 31 -20.45 -1.98 -1.91
C SER A 31 -19.15 -1.29 -2.32
N PRO A 32 -18.17 -2.05 -2.85
CA PRO A 32 -16.88 -1.51 -3.24
C PRO A 32 -17.02 -0.50 -4.38
N THR A 33 -16.26 0.60 -4.33
CA THR A 33 -16.30 1.63 -5.36
C THR A 33 -15.43 1.25 -6.56
N ASP A 34 -15.52 2.01 -7.66
CA ASP A 34 -14.64 1.83 -8.81
C ASP A 34 -13.15 2.00 -8.43
N GLU A 35 -12.85 2.89 -7.48
CA GLU A 35 -11.50 3.10 -6.95
C GLU A 35 -10.99 1.89 -6.15
N ASP A 36 -11.86 1.19 -5.41
CA ASP A 36 -11.47 -0.03 -4.67
C ASP A 36 -11.05 -1.13 -5.66
N HIS A 37 -11.81 -1.32 -6.74
CA HIS A 37 -11.47 -2.27 -7.80
C HIS A 37 -10.21 -1.86 -8.55
N GLN A 38 -10.02 -0.58 -8.85
CA GLN A 38 -8.78 -0.08 -9.48
C GLN A 38 -7.55 -0.34 -8.61
N PHE A 39 -7.65 -0.11 -7.30
CA PHE A 39 -6.56 -0.43 -6.37
C PHE A 39 -6.23 -1.93 -6.39
N GLN A 40 -7.26 -2.80 -6.37
CA GLN A 40 -7.09 -4.24 -6.52
C GLN A 40 -6.36 -4.62 -7.81
N ASP A 41 -6.79 -4.08 -8.95
CA ASP A 41 -6.16 -4.36 -10.24
C ASP A 41 -4.69 -3.97 -10.26
N ILE A 42 -4.34 -2.81 -9.67
CA ILE A 42 -2.97 -2.32 -9.58
C ILE A 42 -2.12 -3.26 -8.73
N ILE A 43 -2.59 -3.65 -7.53
CA ILE A 43 -1.86 -4.55 -6.64
C ILE A 43 -1.64 -5.91 -7.30
N GLN A 44 -2.68 -6.50 -7.89
CA GLN A 44 -2.58 -7.79 -8.56
C GLN A 44 -1.59 -7.74 -9.73
N LYS A 45 -1.70 -6.71 -10.58
CA LYS A 45 -0.79 -6.51 -11.71
C LYS A 45 0.66 -6.38 -11.25
N MET A 46 0.94 -5.51 -10.28
CA MET A 46 2.29 -5.26 -9.78
C MET A 46 2.94 -6.53 -9.21
N VAL A 47 2.21 -7.29 -8.38
CA VAL A 47 2.73 -8.53 -7.80
C VAL A 47 2.95 -9.59 -8.87
N LEU A 48 2.03 -9.75 -9.82
CA LEU A 48 2.18 -10.71 -10.92
C LEU A 48 3.36 -10.37 -11.83
N GLU A 49 3.57 -9.11 -12.16
CA GLU A 49 4.71 -8.65 -12.98
C GLU A 49 6.05 -8.87 -12.25
N PHE A 50 6.10 -8.57 -10.95
CA PHE A 50 7.27 -8.87 -10.12
C PHE A 50 7.60 -10.36 -10.11
N VAL A 51 6.61 -11.22 -9.90
CA VAL A 51 6.81 -12.68 -9.88
C VAL A 51 7.22 -13.20 -11.26
N LYS A 52 6.51 -12.81 -12.33
CA LYS A 52 6.79 -13.25 -13.71
C LYS A 52 8.18 -12.82 -14.19
N SER A 53 8.68 -11.70 -13.71
CA SER A 53 10.01 -11.19 -14.03
C SER A 53 11.12 -11.76 -13.13
N TYR A 54 10.81 -12.70 -12.24
CA TYR A 54 11.77 -13.20 -11.23
C TYR A 54 12.37 -12.06 -10.37
N GLY A 55 11.57 -11.03 -10.11
CA GLY A 55 11.96 -9.85 -9.34
C GLY A 55 12.86 -8.85 -10.07
N SER A 56 13.00 -8.98 -11.40
CA SER A 56 13.82 -8.07 -12.21
C SER A 56 13.08 -6.84 -12.72
N HIS A 57 11.75 -6.92 -12.82
CA HIS A 57 10.89 -5.83 -13.27
C HIS A 57 9.91 -5.45 -12.16
N VAL A 58 9.74 -4.14 -12.00
CA VAL A 58 8.76 -3.53 -11.11
C VAL A 58 8.04 -2.44 -11.89
N THR A 59 6.75 -2.29 -11.64
CA THR A 59 5.92 -1.26 -12.28
C THR A 59 5.63 -0.17 -11.25
N PRO A 60 5.86 1.11 -11.57
CA PRO A 60 6.42 1.62 -12.83
C PRO A 60 7.94 1.42 -12.93
N GLU A 61 8.52 1.46 -14.13
CA GLU A 61 9.96 1.19 -14.37
C GLU A 61 10.89 2.19 -13.66
N GLU A 62 10.38 3.40 -13.39
CA GLU A 62 11.07 4.45 -12.64
C GLU A 62 11.17 4.14 -11.13
N TRP A 63 10.47 3.10 -10.65
CA TRP A 63 10.54 2.67 -9.26
C TRP A 63 11.89 2.00 -8.95
N LEU A 64 12.84 2.84 -8.55
CA LEU A 64 14.17 2.41 -8.11
C LEU A 64 14.11 1.58 -6.82
N LYS A 65 15.08 0.68 -6.67
CA LYS A 65 15.24 -0.12 -5.45
C LYS A 65 15.42 0.77 -4.22
N TYR A 66 14.77 0.39 -3.13
CA TYR A 66 14.97 0.99 -1.81
C TYR A 66 16.47 1.01 -1.45
N PRO A 67 17.01 2.11 -0.89
CA PRO A 67 16.31 3.28 -0.33
C PRO A 67 16.08 4.44 -1.28
N ASN A 68 16.30 4.27 -2.60
CA ASN A 68 16.30 5.40 -3.53
C ASN A 68 14.91 5.95 -3.83
N SER A 69 13.87 5.11 -3.83
CA SER A 69 12.49 5.56 -3.91
C SER A 69 11.52 4.58 -3.24
N VAL A 70 10.34 5.11 -2.91
CA VAL A 70 9.20 4.41 -2.31
C VAL A 70 7.99 4.69 -3.20
N ALA A 71 7.29 3.63 -3.60
CA ALA A 71 6.03 3.73 -4.32
C ALA A 71 4.88 3.87 -3.32
N LEU A 72 4.07 4.93 -3.49
CA LEU A 72 2.79 5.11 -2.82
C LEU A 72 1.69 4.66 -3.78
N ILE A 73 0.94 3.63 -3.39
CA ILE A 73 -0.04 2.96 -4.24
C ILE A 73 -1.45 3.37 -3.81
N ASN A 74 -2.25 3.82 -4.77
CA ASN A 74 -3.68 4.08 -4.67
C ASN A 74 -4.31 3.69 -6.03
N THR A 75 -5.30 4.43 -6.54
CA THR A 75 -5.73 4.38 -7.95
C THR A 75 -4.65 4.79 -8.95
N ASN A 76 -3.56 5.41 -8.46
CA ASN A 76 -2.34 5.69 -9.19
C ASN A 76 -1.11 5.34 -8.34
N ILE A 77 0.07 5.31 -8.99
CA ILE A 77 1.34 5.07 -8.30
C ILE A 77 2.12 6.39 -8.30
N THR A 78 2.51 6.85 -7.12
CA THR A 78 3.37 8.03 -6.96
C THR A 78 4.71 7.63 -6.33
N LEU A 79 5.82 8.07 -6.90
CA LEU A 79 7.16 7.78 -6.37
C LEU A 79 7.64 8.94 -5.48
N VAL A 80 8.17 8.60 -4.30
CA VAL A 80 8.76 9.56 -3.36
C VAL A 80 10.10 9.06 -2.84
N ASP A 81 11.04 9.95 -2.53
CA ASP A 81 12.36 9.57 -2.04
C ASP A 81 12.28 8.89 -0.65
N SER A 82 11.43 9.42 0.23
CA SER A 82 11.29 8.90 1.59
C SER A 82 9.95 9.28 2.21
N TYR A 83 9.11 8.28 2.44
CA TYR A 83 7.82 8.48 3.09
C TYR A 83 7.99 8.77 4.58
N HIS A 84 7.39 9.86 5.08
CA HIS A 84 7.40 10.30 6.48
C HIS A 84 8.79 10.39 7.16
N LYS A 85 9.87 10.65 6.41
CA LYS A 85 11.26 10.73 6.92
C LYS A 85 11.41 11.47 8.25
N THR A 86 10.81 12.65 8.36
CA THR A 86 10.88 13.49 9.57
C THR A 86 10.21 12.82 10.77
N LYS A 87 9.05 12.18 10.57
CA LYS A 87 8.35 11.46 11.63
C LYS A 87 9.13 10.21 12.04
N CYS A 88 9.62 9.42 11.08
CA CYS A 88 10.44 8.25 11.38
C CYS A 88 11.70 8.62 12.19
N LYS A 89 12.36 9.73 11.83
CA LYS A 89 13.51 10.26 12.58
C LYS A 89 13.12 10.67 14.00
N PHE A 90 12.01 11.37 14.17
CA PHE A 90 11.51 11.76 15.49
C PHE A 90 11.23 10.53 16.36
N TRP A 91 10.52 9.53 15.83
CA TRP A 91 10.18 8.32 16.57
C TRP A 91 11.42 7.55 17.01
N SER A 92 12.35 7.32 16.08
CA SER A 92 13.61 6.63 16.37
C SER A 92 14.45 7.39 17.40
N ALA A 93 14.58 8.72 17.28
CA ALA A 93 15.37 9.53 18.19
C ALA A 93 14.82 9.57 19.62
N ASN A 94 13.52 9.31 19.81
CA ASN A 94 12.85 9.32 21.11
C ASN A 94 12.58 7.91 21.65
N GLY A 95 13.12 6.85 21.02
CA GLY A 95 12.88 5.47 21.46
C GLY A 95 11.42 5.02 21.33
N LEU A 96 10.65 5.66 20.44
CA LEU A 96 9.21 5.37 20.27
C LEU A 96 8.94 4.21 19.30
N THR A 97 9.98 3.56 18.78
CA THR A 97 9.84 2.45 17.82
C THR A 97 9.01 1.29 18.38
N ASP A 98 9.04 1.07 19.69
CA ASP A 98 8.25 0.03 20.37
C ASP A 98 6.72 0.24 20.21
N TYR A 99 6.28 1.47 19.92
CA TYR A 99 4.88 1.80 19.68
C TYR A 99 4.47 1.73 18.20
N ALA A 100 5.42 1.47 17.29
CA ALA A 100 5.13 1.47 15.84
C ALA A 100 4.18 0.33 15.41
N TRP A 101 3.98 -0.68 16.27
CA TRP A 101 3.12 -1.84 16.03
C TRP A 101 1.75 -1.76 16.70
N VAL A 102 1.43 -0.67 17.40
CA VAL A 102 0.11 -0.53 18.03
C VAL A 102 -0.89 -0.09 16.97
N SER A 103 -1.45 -1.08 16.27
CA SER A 103 -2.58 -0.98 15.33
C SER A 103 -3.92 -0.94 16.06
#